data_AF-A0A7S2WIY2-F1
#
_entry.id   AF-A0A7S2WIY2-F1
#
_cell.length_a   1.000
_cell.length_b   1.000
_cell.length_c   1.000
_cell.angle_alpha   90.00
_cell.angle_beta   90.00
_cell.angle_gamma   90.00
#
_symmetry.space_group_name_H-M   'P 1'
#
loop_
_entity.id
_entity.type
_entity.pdbx_description
1 polymer ?
#
loop_
_entity_poly.entity_id
_entity_poly.type
_entity_poly.pdbx_seq_one_letter_code
_entity_poly.pdbx_strand_id
1 'polypeptide(L)'
;MMLLLLALLSLVGSYATTLNLIQDTTTQSHFYKPGVCQDLETKRNRCSLTSDDCIPRSAKNGERWMNSAVMEQAGLPSCSCEKTEIKACFKAINGGNSKEYRCAPRKDDYCDQGDDNYGFVPTNAVNSVCFCDDLRSMIDAPEKPTLYGACVDPADSKKFFCAFSPDYCELGHTWVDPLIVKILKGENYCTCENTRVGGCVGGFNGFHCAIAEDDCLSNNYINPLALKTKHNHACFLCNKRTRLYKKDEIDNTSSQSNSNTTVIVALCTTIGAIGLVAIVVYSQRVRQKKDEKDDLHQPKMEMNFSENKNPSRLDATEIS
;
A
#
# COMPACT_ATOMS: atom_id res chain seq x y z
N MET A 1 -17.65 25.26 44.24
CA MET A 1 -17.87 25.35 42.77
C MET A 1 -16.65 25.86 42.01
N MET A 2 -15.98 26.93 42.44
CA MET A 2 -14.78 27.49 41.74
C MET A 2 -13.60 26.51 41.61
N LEU A 3 -13.36 25.65 42.61
CA LEU A 3 -12.29 24.64 42.58
C LEU A 3 -12.55 23.47 41.60
N LEU A 4 -13.82 23.18 41.27
CA LEU A 4 -14.15 22.12 40.32
C LEU A 4 -13.97 22.57 38.86
N LEU A 5 -14.14 23.88 38.58
CA LEU A 5 -13.94 24.46 37.25
C LEU A 5 -12.46 24.50 36.86
N LEU A 6 -11.57 24.77 37.82
CA LEU A 6 -10.12 24.81 37.59
C LEU A 6 -9.53 23.41 37.31
N ALA A 7 -10.06 22.35 37.93
CA ALA A 7 -9.64 20.97 37.66
C ALA A 7 -10.10 20.46 36.28
N LEU A 8 -11.26 20.91 35.80
CA LEU A 8 -11.74 20.58 34.46
C LEU A 8 -10.92 21.29 33.38
N LEU A 9 -10.52 22.56 33.59
CA LEU A 9 -9.67 23.29 32.65
C LEU A 9 -8.26 22.69 32.51
N SER A 10 -7.70 22.08 33.57
CA SER A 10 -6.42 21.36 33.46
C SER A 10 -6.50 20.04 32.71
N LEU A 11 -7.68 19.41 32.60
CA LEU A 11 -7.87 18.17 31.82
C LEU A 11 -8.04 18.45 30.32
N VAL A 12 -8.54 19.64 29.93
CA VAL A 12 -8.65 20.00 28.50
C VAL A 12 -7.29 20.42 27.92
N GLY A 13 -6.35 20.87 28.76
CA GLY A 13 -5.00 21.29 28.35
C GLY A 13 -4.04 20.17 27.94
N SER A 14 -4.33 18.90 28.26
CA SER A 14 -3.41 17.78 28.02
C SER A 14 -3.74 16.91 26.80
N TYR A 15 -4.89 17.11 26.13
CA TYR A 15 -5.22 16.38 24.89
C TYR A 15 -4.82 17.11 23.60
N ALA A 16 -4.20 18.29 23.70
CA ALA A 16 -3.70 19.05 22.55
C ALA A 16 -2.28 18.64 22.11
N THR A 17 -1.69 17.63 22.76
CA THR A 17 -0.38 17.09 22.42
C THR A 17 -0.55 15.76 21.70
N THR A 18 0.12 15.61 20.55
CA THR A 18 0.21 14.42 19.67
C THR A 18 -0.89 14.22 18.63
N LEU A 19 -1.16 15.25 17.82
CA LEU A 19 -1.45 15.04 16.40
C LEU A 19 -0.72 16.10 15.56
N ASN A 20 0.56 16.35 15.92
CA ASN A 20 1.54 16.70 14.90
C ASN A 20 1.73 15.44 14.06
N LEU A 21 0.78 15.19 13.16
CA LEU A 21 1.06 14.47 11.93
C LEU A 21 2.18 15.30 11.31
N ILE A 22 3.41 14.86 11.53
CA ILE A 22 4.54 15.29 10.74
C ILE A 22 4.15 14.84 9.34
N GLN A 23 3.52 15.75 8.59
CA GLN A 23 3.54 15.73 7.15
C GLN A 23 5.02 15.89 6.82
N ASP A 24 5.74 14.78 6.89
CA ASP A 24 7.07 14.67 6.36
C ASP A 24 6.88 14.89 4.85
N THR A 25 7.05 16.15 4.44
CA THR A 25 6.95 16.59 3.05
C THR A 25 8.08 16.02 2.19
N THR A 26 8.89 15.11 2.73
CA THR A 26 9.69 14.22 1.90
C THR A 26 8.73 13.30 1.16
N THR A 27 8.56 13.55 -0.14
CA THR A 27 8.02 12.57 -1.07
C THR A 27 8.93 11.35 -1.02
N GLN A 28 8.72 10.47 -0.04
CA GLN A 28 9.48 9.23 0.10
C GLN A 28 9.11 8.39 -1.11
N SER A 29 10.06 8.22 -2.02
CA SER A 29 9.93 7.26 -3.10
C SER A 29 9.99 5.87 -2.49
N HIS A 30 8.96 5.08 -2.73
CA HIS A 30 8.90 3.69 -2.30
C HIS A 30 9.09 2.78 -3.50
N PHE A 31 9.62 1.59 -3.24
CA PHE A 31 9.99 0.64 -4.29
C PHE A 31 9.30 -0.69 -4.06
N TYR A 32 8.88 -1.31 -5.16
CA TYR A 32 8.35 -2.66 -5.14
C TYR A 32 9.43 -3.66 -4.72
N LYS A 33 9.02 -4.61 -3.88
CA LYS A 33 9.83 -5.75 -3.47
C LYS A 33 9.19 -7.00 -4.07
N PRO A 34 9.83 -7.64 -5.08
CA PRO A 34 9.30 -8.85 -5.68
C PRO A 34 9.05 -9.97 -4.66
N GLY A 35 8.07 -10.81 -4.94
CA GLY A 35 7.79 -12.02 -4.18
C GLY A 35 8.58 -13.22 -4.68
N VAL A 36 8.19 -14.41 -4.20
CA VAL A 36 8.73 -15.69 -4.66
C VAL A 36 7.63 -16.67 -5.04
N CYS A 37 7.90 -17.45 -6.07
CA CYS A 37 7.23 -18.71 -6.33
C CYS A 37 8.01 -19.82 -5.64
N GLN A 38 7.38 -20.49 -4.67
CA GLN A 38 7.94 -21.66 -3.99
C GLN A 38 7.39 -22.93 -4.61
N ASP A 39 8.27 -23.77 -5.12
CA ASP A 39 7.96 -25.13 -5.56
C ASP A 39 7.46 -25.96 -4.37
N LEU A 40 6.26 -26.53 -4.50
CA LEU A 40 5.62 -27.26 -3.40
C LEU A 40 6.28 -28.61 -3.10
N GLU A 41 6.98 -29.21 -4.07
CA GLU A 41 7.68 -30.49 -3.96
C GLU A 41 9.12 -30.28 -3.45
N THR A 42 9.89 -29.45 -4.15
CA THR A 42 11.33 -29.26 -3.86
C THR A 42 11.61 -28.20 -2.79
N LYS A 43 10.60 -27.39 -2.43
CA LYS A 43 10.73 -26.22 -1.54
C LYS A 43 11.71 -25.15 -2.03
N ARG A 44 12.13 -25.22 -3.30
CA ARG A 44 12.98 -24.20 -3.91
C ARG A 44 12.16 -22.95 -4.16
N ASN A 45 12.78 -21.79 -3.93
CA ASN A 45 12.19 -20.49 -4.19
C ASN A 45 12.84 -19.87 -5.41
N ARG A 46 12.05 -19.26 -6.29
CA ARG A 46 12.53 -18.36 -7.33
C ARG A 46 11.81 -17.02 -7.22
N CYS A 47 12.52 -15.93 -7.47
CA CYS A 47 11.92 -14.59 -7.47
C CYS A 47 10.94 -14.44 -8.65
N SER A 48 9.88 -13.68 -8.43
CA SER A 48 8.90 -13.36 -9.47
C SER A 48 8.24 -12.01 -9.16
N LEU A 49 7.74 -11.33 -10.20
CA LEU A 49 7.09 -10.03 -10.04
C LEU A 49 5.62 -10.17 -9.60
N THR A 50 4.91 -11.20 -10.05
CA THR A 50 3.47 -11.38 -9.74
C THR A 50 3.13 -12.85 -9.52
N SER A 51 2.03 -13.16 -8.81
CA SER A 51 1.61 -14.56 -8.65
C SER A 51 1.28 -15.28 -9.95
N ASP A 52 0.90 -14.55 -11.00
CA ASP A 52 0.62 -15.09 -12.33
C ASP A 52 1.86 -15.67 -13.02
N ASP A 53 3.06 -15.39 -12.52
CA ASP A 53 4.27 -16.04 -12.97
C ASP A 53 4.49 -17.41 -12.34
N CYS A 54 3.77 -17.74 -11.26
CA CYS A 54 3.90 -19.02 -10.60
C CYS A 54 3.16 -20.12 -11.38
N ILE A 55 3.76 -21.30 -11.43
CA ILE A 55 3.14 -22.49 -12.01
C ILE A 55 1.86 -22.81 -11.23
N PRO A 56 0.70 -22.99 -11.90
CA PRO A 56 -0.58 -23.10 -11.24
C PRO A 56 -0.61 -24.17 -10.14
N ARG A 57 -1.17 -23.78 -9.00
CA ARG A 57 -1.30 -24.59 -7.78
C ARG A 57 -2.10 -25.89 -7.94
N SER A 58 -2.87 -26.04 -9.03
CA SER A 58 -3.67 -27.24 -9.31
C SER A 58 -2.83 -28.43 -9.78
N ALA A 59 -1.58 -28.21 -10.19
CA ALA A 59 -0.64 -29.30 -10.41
C ALA A 59 -0.21 -29.88 -9.05
N LYS A 60 -0.17 -31.21 -8.91
CA LYS A 60 0.47 -31.86 -7.74
C LYS A 60 1.90 -31.36 -7.47
N ASN A 61 2.52 -30.76 -8.50
CA ASN A 61 3.87 -30.20 -8.53
C ASN A 61 3.84 -28.69 -8.87
N GLY A 62 2.83 -27.97 -8.39
CA GLY A 62 2.68 -26.53 -8.63
C GLY A 62 3.56 -25.66 -7.74
N GLU A 63 3.47 -24.36 -7.95
CA GLU A 63 4.14 -23.36 -7.11
C GLU A 63 3.14 -22.61 -6.23
N ARG A 64 3.63 -22.12 -5.08
CA ARG A 64 2.90 -21.21 -4.19
C ARG A 64 3.55 -19.84 -4.24
N TRP A 65 2.74 -18.82 -4.51
CA TRP A 65 3.13 -17.43 -4.36
C TRP A 65 3.30 -17.03 -2.89
N MET A 66 4.38 -16.30 -2.61
CA MET A 66 4.59 -15.58 -1.36
C MET A 66 5.08 -14.17 -1.71
N ASN A 67 4.26 -13.16 -1.44
CA ASN A 67 4.67 -11.77 -1.59
C ASN A 67 5.79 -11.41 -0.57
N SER A 68 6.42 -10.26 -0.77
CA SER A 68 7.58 -9.83 0.02
C SER A 68 7.30 -9.71 1.52
N ALA A 69 6.09 -9.34 1.93
CA ALA A 69 5.71 -9.27 3.33
C ALA A 69 5.67 -10.67 3.98
N VAL A 70 5.10 -11.67 3.29
CA VAL A 70 5.11 -13.07 3.76
C VAL A 70 6.53 -13.61 3.83
N MET A 71 7.37 -13.27 2.86
CA MET A 71 8.78 -13.69 2.86
C MET A 71 9.54 -13.15 4.08
N GLU A 72 9.34 -11.88 4.41
CA GLU A 72 9.97 -11.24 5.57
C GLU A 72 9.54 -11.91 6.89
N GLN A 73 8.24 -12.19 7.04
CA GLN A 73 7.72 -12.92 8.19
C GLN A 73 8.27 -14.35 8.29
N ALA A 74 8.52 -14.99 7.15
CA ALA A 74 9.09 -16.33 7.08
C ALA A 74 10.63 -16.36 7.21
N GLY A 75 11.30 -15.20 7.34
CA GLY A 75 12.76 -15.12 7.39
C GLY A 75 13.45 -15.51 6.06
N LEU A 76 12.74 -15.38 4.94
CA LEU A 76 13.29 -15.67 3.61
C LEU A 76 14.09 -14.47 3.08
N PRO A 77 15.14 -14.70 2.26
CA PRO A 77 15.90 -13.62 1.65
C PRO A 77 15.01 -12.81 0.70
N SER A 78 15.14 -11.48 0.74
CA SER A 78 14.41 -10.58 -0.15
C SER A 78 14.83 -10.75 -1.61
N CYS A 79 13.86 -10.72 -2.52
CA CYS A 79 14.11 -10.62 -3.94
C CYS A 79 14.46 -9.18 -4.35
N SER A 80 15.21 -9.06 -5.44
CA SER A 80 15.56 -7.77 -6.05
C SER A 80 15.10 -7.78 -7.51
N CYS A 81 14.62 -6.64 -8.01
CA CYS A 81 14.08 -6.61 -9.38
C CYS A 81 15.17 -6.95 -10.40
N GLU A 82 16.42 -6.54 -10.16
CA GLU A 82 17.53 -6.75 -11.09
C GLU A 82 17.83 -8.23 -11.35
N LYS A 83 17.43 -9.12 -10.44
CA LYS A 83 17.61 -10.56 -10.54
C LYS A 83 16.30 -11.31 -10.74
N THR A 84 15.18 -10.60 -10.83
CA THR A 84 13.87 -11.22 -11.00
C THR A 84 13.64 -11.48 -12.48
N GLU A 85 13.50 -12.76 -12.82
CA GLU A 85 13.18 -13.19 -14.18
C GLU A 85 11.76 -12.76 -14.54
N ILE A 86 11.59 -12.31 -15.77
CA ILE A 86 10.28 -11.99 -16.34
C ILE A 86 10.05 -12.81 -17.61
N LYS A 87 8.79 -12.90 -18.02
CA LYS A 87 8.42 -13.59 -19.25
C LYS A 87 8.94 -12.85 -20.49
N ALA A 88 8.94 -13.57 -21.61
CA ALA A 88 9.22 -13.03 -22.93
C ALA A 88 8.10 -13.38 -23.90
N CYS A 89 7.81 -12.49 -24.83
CA CYS A 89 7.08 -12.84 -26.04
C CYS A 89 8.08 -13.24 -27.14
N PHE A 90 7.65 -14.07 -28.08
CA PHE A 90 8.31 -14.16 -29.37
C PHE A 90 7.36 -13.82 -30.50
N LYS A 91 7.90 -13.23 -31.57
CA LYS A 91 7.25 -13.05 -32.86
C LYS A 91 7.91 -13.96 -33.89
N ALA A 92 7.13 -14.78 -34.59
CA ALA A 92 7.63 -15.53 -35.74
C ALA A 92 7.93 -14.58 -36.91
N ILE A 93 9.12 -14.69 -37.51
CA ILE A 93 9.56 -13.94 -38.68
C ILE A 93 9.81 -14.93 -39.83
N ASN A 94 9.54 -14.50 -41.07
CA ASN A 94 9.80 -15.26 -42.29
C ASN A 94 9.13 -16.66 -42.31
N GLY A 95 7.82 -16.70 -42.04
CA GLY A 95 7.04 -17.94 -42.13
C GLY A 95 7.37 -18.99 -41.07
N GLY A 96 7.89 -18.56 -39.90
CA GLY A 96 8.14 -19.45 -38.74
C GLY A 96 9.59 -19.90 -38.56
N ASN A 97 10.48 -19.64 -39.52
CA ASN A 97 11.86 -20.09 -39.48
C ASN A 97 12.76 -19.26 -38.57
N SER A 98 12.34 -18.06 -38.17
CA SER A 98 13.05 -17.21 -37.20
C SER A 98 12.09 -16.71 -36.13
N LYS A 99 12.61 -16.47 -34.92
CA LYS A 99 11.85 -15.94 -33.79
C LYS A 99 12.57 -14.70 -33.27
N GLU A 100 11.84 -13.60 -33.15
CA GLU A 100 12.30 -12.41 -32.43
C GLU A 100 11.72 -12.43 -31.03
N TYR A 101 12.58 -12.49 -30.02
CA TYR A 101 12.19 -12.46 -28.62
C TYR A 101 12.16 -11.03 -28.08
N ARG A 102 11.21 -10.75 -27.19
CA ARG A 102 11.05 -9.46 -26.51
C ARG A 102 10.64 -9.68 -25.07
N CYS A 103 11.29 -9.00 -24.15
CA CYS A 103 10.98 -9.06 -22.73
C CYS A 103 9.66 -8.32 -22.45
N ALA A 104 8.73 -9.02 -21.79
CA ALA A 104 7.36 -8.58 -21.61
C ALA A 104 6.86 -9.11 -20.25
N PRO A 105 6.68 -8.24 -19.23
CA PRO A 105 6.25 -8.70 -17.91
C PRO A 105 4.84 -9.29 -17.93
N ARG A 106 3.97 -8.84 -18.85
CA ARG A 106 2.63 -9.38 -19.05
C ARG A 106 2.41 -9.89 -20.47
N LYS A 107 1.51 -10.85 -20.60
CA LYS A 107 1.09 -11.42 -21.89
C LYS A 107 0.39 -10.36 -22.76
N ASP A 108 -0.52 -9.60 -22.15
CA ASP A 108 -1.44 -8.70 -22.86
C ASP A 108 -0.75 -7.43 -23.37
N ASP A 109 0.43 -7.09 -22.82
CA ASP A 109 1.15 -5.86 -23.18
C ASP A 109 1.85 -5.95 -24.54
N TYR A 110 2.21 -7.15 -24.99
CA TYR A 110 3.07 -7.34 -26.16
C TYR A 110 2.77 -8.58 -26.98
N CYS A 111 2.25 -9.64 -26.35
CA CYS A 111 2.12 -10.94 -27.00
C CYS A 111 0.76 -11.10 -27.69
N ASP A 112 -0.18 -10.18 -27.48
CA ASP A 112 -1.55 -10.29 -28.00
C ASP A 112 -1.91 -9.08 -28.87
N GLN A 113 -1.17 -8.91 -29.97
CA GLN A 113 -1.50 -7.91 -31.00
C GLN A 113 -2.52 -8.45 -32.03
N GLY A 114 -3.26 -9.51 -31.70
CA GLY A 114 -4.23 -10.14 -32.61
C GLY A 114 -3.60 -10.81 -33.84
N ASP A 115 -2.32 -11.15 -33.77
CA ASP A 115 -1.56 -11.86 -34.82
C ASP A 115 -1.20 -13.25 -34.29
N ASP A 116 -1.63 -14.30 -35.01
CA ASP A 116 -1.41 -15.72 -34.65
C ASP A 116 0.08 -16.11 -34.55
N ASN A 117 0.99 -15.22 -34.98
CA ASN A 117 2.44 -15.43 -34.97
C ASN A 117 3.13 -15.14 -33.64
N TYR A 118 2.38 -14.80 -32.59
CA TYR A 118 2.93 -14.50 -31.27
C TYR A 118 2.75 -15.66 -30.30
N GLY A 119 3.78 -15.90 -29.50
CA GLY A 119 3.71 -16.86 -28.41
C GLY A 119 4.36 -16.34 -27.15
N PHE A 120 3.86 -16.81 -26.02
CA PHE A 120 4.39 -16.46 -24.71
C PHE A 120 5.36 -17.52 -24.22
N VAL A 121 6.54 -17.09 -23.82
CA VAL A 121 7.60 -17.98 -23.33
C VAL A 121 7.63 -17.85 -21.81
N PRO A 122 7.42 -18.96 -21.08
CA PRO A 122 7.57 -18.93 -19.63
C PRO A 122 9.03 -18.65 -19.26
N THR A 123 9.24 -18.18 -18.04
CA THR A 123 10.59 -18.06 -17.47
C THR A 123 11.33 -19.40 -17.57
N ASN A 124 12.65 -19.36 -17.83
CA ASN A 124 13.53 -20.53 -17.97
C ASN A 124 13.45 -21.34 -19.28
N ALA A 125 12.79 -20.87 -20.35
CA ALA A 125 12.97 -21.52 -21.65
C ALA A 125 14.34 -21.17 -22.26
N VAL A 126 14.98 -22.17 -22.88
CA VAL A 126 16.30 -22.06 -23.51
C VAL A 126 16.35 -20.81 -24.42
N ASN A 127 17.28 -19.90 -24.14
CA ASN A 127 17.55 -18.65 -24.88
C ASN A 127 16.54 -17.49 -24.71
N SER A 128 15.76 -17.44 -23.63
CA SER A 128 14.72 -16.40 -23.42
C SER A 128 14.73 -15.72 -22.04
N VAL A 129 15.88 -15.67 -21.37
CA VAL A 129 15.95 -15.11 -20.01
C VAL A 129 15.92 -13.58 -20.04
N CYS A 130 14.77 -13.02 -19.63
CA CYS A 130 14.53 -11.60 -19.44
C CYS A 130 14.57 -11.23 -17.96
N PHE A 131 15.02 -10.01 -17.65
CA PHE A 131 15.11 -9.50 -16.28
C PHE A 131 14.50 -8.11 -16.17
N CYS A 132 13.95 -7.77 -15.01
CA CYS A 132 13.24 -6.50 -14.79
C CYS A 132 14.08 -5.21 -14.97
N ASP A 133 15.38 -5.19 -14.59
CA ASP A 133 16.26 -3.98 -14.59
C ASP A 133 17.29 -3.89 -15.73
N ASP A 134 17.39 -4.96 -16.51
CA ASP A 134 17.96 -4.94 -17.85
C ASP A 134 19.30 -4.23 -18.11
N LEU A 135 20.34 -4.62 -17.38
CA LEU A 135 21.73 -4.52 -17.86
C LEU A 135 22.30 -5.89 -18.29
N ARG A 136 21.48 -6.95 -18.32
CA ARG A 136 21.96 -8.34 -18.46
C ARG A 136 21.01 -9.29 -19.22
N SER A 137 19.96 -8.81 -19.89
CA SER A 137 19.07 -9.72 -20.62
C SER A 137 19.72 -10.20 -21.92
N MET A 138 19.63 -11.52 -22.15
CA MET A 138 20.15 -12.32 -23.27
C MET A 138 21.65 -12.68 -23.26
N ILE A 139 21.94 -13.99 -23.29
CA ILE A 139 23.30 -14.56 -23.43
C ILE A 139 23.82 -14.41 -24.89
N ASP A 140 22.93 -14.17 -25.87
CA ASP A 140 23.29 -14.17 -27.31
C ASP A 140 22.60 -13.07 -28.16
N ALA A 141 22.02 -12.03 -27.54
CA ALA A 141 21.44 -10.90 -28.27
C ALA A 141 21.97 -9.57 -27.72
N PRO A 142 22.00 -8.49 -28.52
CA PRO A 142 22.34 -7.16 -28.01
C PRO A 142 21.41 -6.83 -26.84
N GLU A 143 22.01 -6.39 -25.72
CA GLU A 143 21.36 -5.93 -24.50
C GLU A 143 20.16 -5.02 -24.85
N LYS A 144 18.95 -5.57 -24.83
CA LYS A 144 17.73 -4.82 -25.14
C LYS A 144 16.96 -4.64 -23.84
N PRO A 145 16.81 -3.39 -23.37
CA PRO A 145 16.12 -3.13 -22.13
C PRO A 145 14.65 -3.56 -22.19
N THR A 146 14.14 -4.04 -21.07
CA THR A 146 12.75 -4.34 -20.85
C THR A 146 12.02 -3.02 -20.90
N LEU A 147 11.13 -2.91 -21.89
CA LEU A 147 10.36 -1.69 -22.10
C LEU A 147 9.09 -1.75 -21.25
N TYR A 148 8.65 -0.59 -20.81
CA TYR A 148 7.41 -0.41 -20.05
C TYR A 148 6.52 0.61 -20.75
N GLY A 149 5.22 0.51 -20.50
CA GLY A 149 4.24 1.37 -21.16
C GLY A 149 4.10 2.69 -20.45
N ALA A 150 3.19 3.50 -20.96
CA ALA A 150 2.86 4.77 -20.35
C ALA A 150 1.36 5.02 -20.39
N CYS A 151 0.89 5.79 -19.41
CA CYS A 151 -0.42 6.40 -19.43
C CYS A 151 -0.27 7.86 -19.86
N VAL A 152 -1.07 8.30 -20.82
CA VAL A 152 -1.04 9.67 -21.37
C VAL A 152 -2.40 10.33 -21.21
N ASP A 153 -2.42 11.59 -20.76
CA ASP A 153 -3.64 12.40 -20.75
C ASP A 153 -4.02 12.71 -22.23
N PRO A 154 -5.20 12.27 -22.72
CA PRO A 154 -5.61 12.54 -24.10
C PRO A 154 -5.81 14.03 -24.38
N ALA A 155 -6.02 14.86 -23.34
CA ALA A 155 -6.15 16.30 -23.49
C ALA A 155 -4.79 17.02 -23.56
N ASP A 156 -3.71 16.41 -23.05
CA ASP A 156 -2.35 16.98 -23.08
C ASP A 156 -1.29 15.88 -23.22
N SER A 157 -0.77 15.68 -24.44
CA SER A 157 0.26 14.66 -24.73
C SER A 157 1.61 14.89 -24.03
N LYS A 158 1.78 16.02 -23.32
CA LYS A 158 2.94 16.28 -22.45
C LYS A 158 2.75 15.71 -21.05
N LYS A 159 1.52 15.45 -20.64
CA LYS A 159 1.15 14.81 -19.39
C LYS A 159 1.14 13.30 -19.59
N PHE A 160 2.12 12.66 -18.98
CA PHE A 160 2.37 11.24 -19.12
C PHE A 160 3.03 10.73 -17.84
N PHE A 161 2.89 9.43 -17.58
CA PHE A 161 3.72 8.70 -16.62
C PHE A 161 3.94 7.27 -17.11
N CYS A 162 5.10 6.70 -16.79
CA CYS A 162 5.39 5.31 -17.10
C CYS A 162 4.61 4.40 -16.15
N ALA A 163 4.00 3.35 -16.66
CA ALA A 163 3.13 2.47 -15.90
C ALA A 163 3.40 1.01 -16.26
N PHE A 164 3.30 0.14 -15.24
CA PHE A 164 3.57 -1.30 -15.43
C PHE A 164 2.46 -1.99 -16.22
N SER A 165 1.24 -1.43 -16.19
CA SER A 165 0.03 -2.08 -16.70
C SER A 165 -0.93 -1.06 -17.32
N PRO A 166 -1.66 -1.42 -18.40
CA PRO A 166 -2.76 -0.61 -18.94
C PRO A 166 -3.86 -0.34 -17.91
N ASP A 167 -4.09 -1.26 -16.98
CA ASP A 167 -5.11 -1.14 -15.92
C ASP A 167 -4.80 0.01 -14.94
N TYR A 168 -3.58 0.55 -14.97
CA TYR A 168 -3.18 1.69 -14.14
C TYR A 168 -3.50 3.04 -14.77
N CYS A 169 -3.94 3.08 -16.03
CA CYS A 169 -4.36 4.30 -16.69
C CYS A 169 -5.76 4.72 -16.22
N GLU A 170 -5.82 5.35 -15.05
CA GLU A 170 -7.06 5.86 -14.46
C GLU A 170 -7.45 7.24 -15.02
N LEU A 171 -8.64 7.74 -14.66
CA LEU A 171 -9.07 9.14 -14.90
C LEU A 171 -9.03 9.59 -16.37
N GLY A 172 -9.28 8.69 -17.31
CA GLY A 172 -9.32 9.01 -18.74
C GLY A 172 -7.95 9.06 -19.42
N HIS A 173 -6.87 8.65 -18.73
CA HIS A 173 -5.61 8.40 -19.41
C HIS A 173 -5.77 7.26 -20.42
N THR A 174 -5.02 7.34 -21.50
CA THR A 174 -4.95 6.28 -22.52
C THR A 174 -3.62 5.56 -22.41
N TRP A 175 -3.66 4.23 -22.44
CA TRP A 175 -2.46 3.40 -22.48
C TRP A 175 -1.73 3.59 -23.81
N VAL A 176 -0.41 3.76 -23.72
CA VAL A 176 0.50 3.80 -24.85
C VAL A 176 1.45 2.63 -24.77
N ASP A 177 1.40 1.80 -25.81
CA ASP A 177 2.25 0.62 -25.95
C ASP A 177 3.74 0.99 -25.79
N PRO A 178 4.55 0.17 -25.11
CA PRO A 178 5.95 0.49 -24.83
C PRO A 178 6.81 0.75 -26.08
N LEU A 179 6.51 0.10 -27.21
CA LEU A 179 7.18 0.36 -28.49
C LEU A 179 6.83 1.75 -29.01
N ILE A 180 5.56 2.15 -28.87
CA ILE A 180 5.11 3.48 -29.25
C ILE A 180 5.75 4.51 -28.33
N VAL A 181 5.84 4.26 -27.01
CA VAL A 181 6.59 5.12 -26.08
C VAL A 181 8.03 5.31 -26.54
N LYS A 182 8.72 4.21 -26.88
CA LYS A 182 10.08 4.24 -27.42
C LYS A 182 10.20 5.10 -28.68
N ILE A 183 9.26 4.99 -29.61
CA ILE A 183 9.24 5.79 -30.85
C ILE A 183 8.99 7.27 -30.54
N LEU A 184 8.06 7.59 -29.65
CA LEU A 184 7.63 8.96 -29.37
C LEU A 184 8.56 9.71 -28.42
N LYS A 185 9.22 9.01 -27.50
CA LYS A 185 9.97 9.62 -26.38
C LYS A 185 11.43 9.17 -26.26
N GLY A 186 11.83 8.11 -26.98
CA GLY A 186 13.18 7.55 -26.99
C GLY A 186 13.31 6.23 -26.23
N GLU A 187 14.41 5.50 -26.47
CA GLU A 187 14.57 4.10 -26.01
C GLU A 187 14.53 3.90 -24.49
N ASN A 188 15.01 4.88 -23.72
CA ASN A 188 15.16 4.77 -22.27
C ASN A 188 14.20 5.68 -21.52
N TYR A 189 13.03 5.90 -22.12
CA TYR A 189 12.06 6.81 -21.53
C TYR A 189 11.27 6.17 -20.41
N CYS A 190 10.69 4.99 -20.65
CA CYS A 190 10.05 4.18 -19.60
C CYS A 190 10.91 2.98 -19.29
N THR A 191 11.57 3.06 -18.14
CA THR A 191 12.43 2.03 -17.57
C THR A 191 11.81 1.54 -16.28
N CYS A 192 12.37 0.51 -15.68
CA CYS A 192 11.81 -0.04 -14.44
C CYS A 192 11.90 0.97 -13.27
N GLU A 193 12.87 1.88 -13.26
CA GLU A 193 13.09 2.82 -12.17
C GLU A 193 12.06 3.96 -12.15
N ASN A 194 11.50 4.31 -13.30
CA ASN A 194 10.47 5.35 -13.40
C ASN A 194 9.08 4.80 -13.74
N THR A 195 8.95 3.48 -13.90
CA THR A 195 7.67 2.80 -14.03
C THR A 195 6.93 2.79 -12.69
N ARG A 196 5.75 3.38 -12.70
CA ARG A 196 4.84 3.49 -11.56
C ARG A 196 4.10 2.17 -11.33
N VAL A 197 3.99 1.81 -10.06
CA VAL A 197 3.18 0.68 -9.58
C VAL A 197 2.24 1.12 -8.46
N GLY A 198 1.28 0.27 -8.14
CA GLY A 198 0.36 0.52 -7.04
C GLY A 198 1.00 0.32 -5.67
N GLY A 199 0.14 0.29 -4.66
CA GLY A 199 0.56 0.05 -3.29
C GLY A 199 -0.59 -0.48 -2.45
N CYS A 200 -0.22 -1.24 -1.43
CA CYS A 200 -1.13 -1.73 -0.42
C CYS A 200 -1.24 -0.69 0.69
N VAL A 201 -2.46 -0.24 0.96
CA VAL A 201 -2.74 0.75 2.01
C VAL A 201 -3.69 0.16 3.06
N GLY A 202 -3.40 0.41 4.34
CA GLY A 202 -4.23 0.03 5.48
C GLY A 202 -3.69 -1.17 6.25
N GLY A 203 -4.58 -1.93 6.89
CA GLY A 203 -4.24 -3.16 7.61
C GLY A 203 -3.23 -3.01 8.77
N PHE A 204 -2.69 -4.13 9.23
CA PHE A 204 -1.69 -4.19 10.30
C PHE A 204 -0.25 -3.98 9.80
N ASN A 205 -0.01 -4.14 8.50
CA ASN A 205 1.33 -4.12 7.90
C ASN A 205 1.74 -2.74 7.36
N GLY A 206 0.90 -1.71 7.52
CA GLY A 206 1.19 -0.36 7.06
C GLY A 206 1.15 -0.22 5.54
N PHE A 207 2.05 0.59 4.98
CA PHE A 207 2.11 0.89 3.55
C PHE A 207 3.29 0.15 2.90
N HIS A 208 3.05 -0.50 1.77
CA HIS A 208 4.09 -1.07 0.90
C HIS A 208 3.68 -1.03 -0.57
N CYS A 209 4.67 -1.07 -1.47
CA CYS A 209 4.41 -1.09 -2.91
C CYS A 209 3.98 -2.48 -3.39
N ALA A 210 3.10 -2.49 -4.39
CA ALA A 210 2.49 -3.70 -4.94
C ALA A 210 2.22 -3.52 -6.43
N ILE A 211 2.28 -4.62 -7.19
CA ILE A 211 1.90 -4.66 -8.61
C ILE A 211 0.44 -5.13 -8.74
N ALA A 212 -0.03 -6.00 -7.84
CA ALA A 212 -1.39 -6.50 -7.90
C ALA A 212 -1.98 -6.75 -6.51
N GLU A 213 -3.27 -7.09 -6.47
CA GLU A 213 -4.02 -7.24 -5.22
C GLU A 213 -3.52 -8.41 -4.36
N ASP A 214 -3.02 -9.46 -4.98
CA ASP A 214 -2.38 -10.62 -4.35
C ASP A 214 -1.06 -10.28 -3.62
N ASP A 215 -0.46 -9.13 -3.90
CA ASP A 215 0.66 -8.59 -3.13
C ASP A 215 0.21 -7.98 -1.78
N CYS A 216 -1.10 -7.73 -1.64
CA CYS A 216 -1.71 -7.22 -0.42
C CYS A 216 -2.28 -8.37 0.42
N LEU A 217 -1.81 -8.51 1.67
CA LEU A 217 -2.29 -9.56 2.56
C LEU A 217 -3.67 -9.26 3.16
N SER A 218 -3.75 -8.18 3.93
CA SER A 218 -4.95 -7.69 4.61
C SER A 218 -5.28 -6.25 4.22
N ASN A 219 -4.57 -5.75 3.22
CA ASN A 219 -4.53 -4.36 2.82
C ASN A 219 -5.30 -4.19 1.51
N ASN A 220 -5.76 -2.98 1.24
CA ASN A 220 -6.40 -2.69 -0.04
C ASN A 220 -5.33 -2.30 -1.06
N TYR A 221 -5.37 -2.91 -2.23
CA TYR A 221 -4.55 -2.49 -3.36
C TYR A 221 -5.09 -1.19 -3.94
N ILE A 222 -4.20 -0.21 -4.12
CA ILE A 222 -4.50 1.10 -4.68
C ILE A 222 -3.59 1.35 -5.88
N ASN A 223 -4.19 1.70 -7.03
CA ASN A 223 -3.48 2.05 -8.25
C ASN A 223 -2.56 3.28 -8.09
N PRO A 224 -1.55 3.46 -8.95
CA PRO A 224 -0.50 4.48 -8.74
C PRO A 224 -1.02 5.92 -8.61
N LEU A 225 -1.96 6.34 -9.47
CA LEU A 225 -2.48 7.70 -9.46
C LEU A 225 -3.38 7.96 -8.23
N ALA A 226 -4.30 7.04 -7.94
CA ALA A 226 -5.08 7.07 -6.71
C ALA A 226 -4.20 7.05 -5.44
N LEU A 227 -3.10 6.29 -5.46
CA LEU A 227 -2.17 6.20 -4.34
C LEU A 227 -1.51 7.55 -4.05
N LYS A 228 -1.05 8.25 -5.10
CA LYS A 228 -0.47 9.58 -4.94
C LYS A 228 -1.50 10.62 -4.51
N THR A 229 -2.66 10.64 -5.15
CA THR A 229 -3.68 11.68 -4.89
C THR A 229 -4.32 11.55 -3.51
N LYS A 230 -4.63 10.32 -3.07
CA LYS A 230 -5.35 10.05 -1.82
C LYS A 230 -4.42 9.83 -0.63
N HIS A 231 -3.23 9.27 -0.85
CA HIS A 231 -2.32 8.87 0.22
C HIS A 231 -0.95 9.56 0.17
N ASN A 232 -0.70 10.40 -0.84
CA ASN A 232 0.58 11.08 -1.04
C ASN A 232 1.81 10.14 -1.15
N HIS A 233 1.59 8.88 -1.54
CA HIS A 233 2.66 7.91 -1.77
C HIS A 233 2.90 7.68 -3.26
N ALA A 234 4.15 7.35 -3.57
CA ALA A 234 4.62 7.06 -4.91
C ALA A 234 5.41 5.75 -4.88
N CYS A 235 4.97 4.79 -5.68
CA CYS A 235 5.64 3.49 -5.82
C CYS A 235 6.26 3.33 -7.20
N PHE A 236 7.48 2.82 -7.21
CA PHE A 236 8.25 2.51 -8.41
C PHE A 236 8.59 1.02 -8.46
N LEU A 237 8.70 0.48 -9.66
CA LEU A 237 9.00 -0.93 -9.84
C LEU A 237 10.42 -1.29 -9.35
N CYS A 238 11.42 -0.45 -9.65
CA CYS A 238 12.81 -0.71 -9.28
C CYS A 238 13.46 0.37 -8.44
N ASN A 239 14.34 -0.06 -7.55
CA ASN A 239 15.26 0.80 -6.82
C ASN A 239 16.65 0.78 -7.45
N LYS A 240 16.94 1.73 -8.34
CA LYS A 240 18.32 2.00 -8.76
C LYS A 240 18.74 3.37 -8.25
N ARG A 241 19.99 3.45 -7.78
CA ARG A 241 20.61 4.67 -7.22
C ARG A 241 20.91 5.74 -8.28
N THR A 242 20.16 5.81 -9.37
CA THR A 242 20.34 6.86 -10.38
C THR A 242 19.72 8.15 -9.86
N ARG A 243 20.57 9.18 -9.73
CA ARG A 243 20.25 10.54 -9.23
C ARG A 243 19.30 11.33 -10.15
N LEU A 244 18.63 10.69 -11.10
CA LEU A 244 17.83 11.35 -12.14
C LEU A 244 16.35 10.98 -11.99
N TYR A 245 15.83 11.14 -10.77
CA TYR A 245 14.39 11.20 -10.56
C TYR A 245 13.83 12.35 -11.39
N LYS A 246 13.23 12.03 -12.53
CA LYS A 246 12.56 13.02 -13.36
C LYS A 246 11.11 13.05 -12.90
N LYS A 247 10.69 14.19 -12.35
CA LYS A 247 9.29 14.41 -11.97
C LYS A 247 8.39 14.16 -13.18
N ASP A 248 7.32 13.39 -12.97
CA ASP A 248 6.29 13.12 -13.96
C ASP A 248 4.98 13.82 -13.58
N GLU A 249 3.90 13.52 -14.31
CA GLU A 249 2.57 14.07 -14.04
C GLU A 249 2.04 13.73 -12.64
N ILE A 250 2.28 12.50 -12.17
CA ILE A 250 1.82 12.03 -10.87
C ILE A 250 2.45 12.89 -9.76
N ASP A 251 3.72 13.27 -9.91
CA ASP A 251 4.40 14.13 -8.93
C ASP A 251 3.87 15.55 -8.85
N ASN A 252 3.34 16.06 -9.97
CA ASN A 252 2.78 17.40 -10.06
C ASN A 252 1.34 17.44 -9.56
N THR A 253 0.72 16.29 -9.34
CA THR A 253 -0.64 16.21 -8.82
C THR A 253 -0.61 16.49 -7.32
N SER A 254 -1.26 17.59 -6.91
CA SER A 254 -1.41 17.92 -5.50
C SER A 254 -2.27 16.87 -4.80
N SER A 255 -1.82 16.40 -3.64
CA SER A 255 -2.65 15.52 -2.82
C SER A 255 -3.90 16.29 -2.40
N GLN A 256 -5.06 15.84 -2.89
CA GLN A 256 -6.34 16.24 -2.32
C GLN A 256 -6.47 15.53 -0.98
N SER A 257 -5.80 16.05 0.05
CA SER A 257 -6.21 15.72 1.41
C SER A 257 -7.62 16.26 1.56
N ASN A 258 -8.62 15.39 1.46
CA ASN A 258 -10.00 15.72 1.79
C ASN A 258 -10.05 16.12 3.26
N SER A 259 -9.76 17.39 3.55
CA SER A 259 -9.79 18.05 4.86
C SER A 259 -11.21 18.22 5.40
N ASN A 260 -12.15 17.40 4.94
CA ASN A 260 -13.53 17.45 5.42
C ASN A 260 -13.69 16.66 6.74
N THR A 261 -12.76 15.76 7.07
CA THR A 261 -12.81 14.96 8.30
C THR A 261 -12.47 15.77 9.55
N THR A 262 -11.61 16.79 9.44
CA THR A 262 -11.22 17.64 10.57
C THR A 262 -12.35 18.54 11.05
N VAL A 263 -13.27 18.92 10.15
CA VAL A 263 -14.41 19.79 10.48
C VAL A 263 -15.48 19.03 11.27
N ILE A 264 -15.71 17.75 10.97
CA ILE A 264 -16.75 16.94 11.65
C ILE A 264 -16.33 16.60 13.08
N VAL A 265 -15.05 16.28 13.33
CA VAL A 265 -14.57 15.99 14.69
C VAL A 265 -14.59 17.24 15.58
N ALA A 266 -14.31 18.43 15.03
CA ALA A 266 -14.43 19.69 15.77
C ALA A 266 -15.89 20.06 16.13
N LEU A 267 -16.86 19.72 15.27
CA LEU A 267 -18.28 19.96 15.53
C LEU A 267 -18.86 18.96 16.56
N CYS A 268 -18.45 17.69 16.53
CA CYS A 268 -18.94 16.71 17.50
C CYS A 268 -18.41 16.95 18.92
N THR A 269 -17.15 17.41 19.06
CA THR A 269 -16.56 17.69 20.38
C THR A 269 -17.20 18.90 21.08
N THR A 270 -17.58 19.92 20.32
CA THR A 270 -18.27 21.11 20.88
C THR A 270 -19.69 20.80 21.33
N ILE A 271 -20.46 20.02 20.57
CA ILE A 271 -21.81 19.61 20.96
C ILE A 271 -21.80 18.68 22.18
N GLY A 272 -20.85 17.74 22.23
CA GLY A 272 -20.68 16.84 23.39
C GLY A 272 -20.34 17.60 24.69
N ALA A 273 -19.47 18.61 24.60
CA ALA A 273 -19.12 19.45 25.75
C ALA A 273 -20.31 20.27 26.28
N ILE A 274 -21.13 20.85 25.38
CA ILE A 274 -22.33 21.61 25.76
C ILE A 274 -23.36 20.69 26.45
N GLY A 275 -23.56 19.48 25.94
CA GLY A 275 -24.44 18.48 26.54
C GLY A 275 -24.02 18.08 27.95
N LEU A 276 -22.72 17.83 28.16
CA LEU A 276 -22.19 17.50 29.49
C LEU A 276 -22.35 18.64 30.49
N VAL A 277 -22.10 19.89 30.08
CA VAL A 277 -22.31 21.06 30.95
C VAL A 277 -23.78 21.20 31.34
N ALA A 278 -24.71 21.00 30.40
CA ALA A 278 -26.14 21.05 30.68
C ALA A 278 -26.58 19.97 31.69
N ILE A 279 -26.06 18.74 31.55
CA ILE A 279 -26.34 17.63 32.49
C ILE A 279 -25.79 17.95 33.89
N VAL A 280 -24.57 18.48 33.98
CA VAL A 280 -23.97 18.86 35.27
C VAL A 280 -24.79 19.97 35.95
N VAL A 281 -25.13 21.03 35.21
CA VAL A 281 -25.97 22.14 35.73
C VAL A 281 -27.35 21.63 36.16
N TYR A 282 -27.97 20.76 35.38
CA TYR A 282 -29.26 20.15 35.72
C TYR A 282 -29.16 19.32 37.01
N SER A 283 -28.14 18.46 37.13
CA SER A 283 -27.93 17.62 38.32
C SER A 283 -27.70 18.45 39.59
N GLN A 284 -26.99 19.59 39.49
CA GLN A 284 -26.79 20.49 40.62
C GLN A 284 -28.09 21.16 41.07
N ARG A 285 -28.95 21.60 40.13
CA ARG A 285 -30.27 22.16 40.45
C ARG A 285 -31.19 21.14 41.12
N VAL A 286 -31.14 19.88 40.70
CA VAL A 286 -31.95 18.82 41.32
C VAL A 286 -31.50 18.54 42.75
N ARG A 287 -30.19 18.56 43.04
CA ARG A 287 -29.68 18.39 44.40
C ARG A 287 -30.08 19.53 45.34
N GLN A 288 -29.99 20.78 44.88
CA GLN A 288 -30.42 21.94 45.69
C GLN A 288 -31.90 21.86 46.11
N LYS A 289 -32.78 21.33 45.26
CA LYS A 289 -34.19 21.11 45.60
C LYS A 289 -34.43 19.98 46.60
N LYS A 290 -33.46 19.08 46.77
CA LYS A 290 -33.55 17.96 47.70
C LYS A 290 -33.09 18.37 49.10
N ASP A 291 -32.03 19.17 49.18
CA ASP A 291 -31.53 19.71 50.45
C ASP A 291 -32.58 20.62 51.13
N GLU A 292 -33.41 21.34 50.37
CA GLU A 292 -34.53 22.14 50.91
C GLU A 292 -35.68 21.28 51.49
N LYS A 293 -35.75 19.99 51.15
CA LYS A 293 -36.78 19.08 51.68
C LYS A 293 -36.32 18.24 52.86
N ASP A 294 -35.02 18.00 53.00
CA ASP A 294 -34.48 17.14 54.05
C ASP A 294 -34.28 17.90 55.40
N ASP A 295 -34.39 19.24 55.43
CA ASP A 295 -34.43 20.03 56.67
C ASP A 295 -35.73 19.88 57.49
N LEU A 296 -36.75 19.19 56.97
CA LEU A 296 -38.03 19.04 57.68
C LEU A 296 -38.27 17.65 58.31
N HIS A 297 -37.40 16.66 58.13
CA HIS A 297 -37.57 15.34 58.78
C HIS A 297 -36.21 14.74 59.14
N GLN A 298 -35.75 15.03 60.35
CA GLN A 298 -34.60 14.35 60.96
C GLN A 298 -35.11 13.24 61.90
N PRO A 299 -35.18 11.96 61.48
CA PRO A 299 -35.35 10.86 62.41
C PRO A 299 -34.01 10.54 63.10
N LYS A 300 -34.06 10.52 64.43
CA LYS A 300 -32.99 10.16 65.35
C LYS A 300 -32.59 8.70 65.11
N MET A 301 -31.41 8.44 64.53
CA MET A 301 -30.84 7.10 64.43
C MET A 301 -29.75 6.89 65.48
N GLU A 302 -29.94 5.85 66.29
CA GLU A 302 -28.96 5.27 67.19
C GLU A 302 -27.82 4.60 66.42
N MET A 303 -26.58 4.92 66.81
CA MET A 303 -25.36 4.28 66.32
C MET A 303 -25.18 2.92 66.99
N ASN A 304 -25.23 1.85 66.20
CA ASN A 304 -24.65 0.56 66.61
C ASN A 304 -23.32 0.34 65.87
N PHE A 305 -22.29 0.27 66.70
CA PHE A 305 -20.91 -0.03 66.39
C PHE A 305 -20.78 -1.53 66.13
N SER A 306 -20.28 -1.95 64.96
CA SER A 306 -19.76 -3.31 64.81
C SER A 306 -18.51 -3.30 63.94
N GLU A 307 -17.41 -3.34 64.67
CA GLU A 307 -16.07 -3.78 64.30
C GLU A 307 -16.12 -5.14 63.57
N ASN A 308 -15.47 -5.27 62.41
CA ASN A 308 -14.98 -6.58 62.00
C ASN A 308 -13.69 -6.55 61.18
N LYS A 309 -12.94 -7.62 61.39
CA LYS A 309 -11.52 -7.88 61.26
C LYS A 309 -11.13 -8.40 59.86
N ASN A 310 -10.03 -7.83 59.36
CA ASN A 310 -8.82 -8.54 58.92
C ASN A 310 -8.88 -9.40 57.61
N PRO A 311 -7.72 -9.90 57.09
CA PRO A 311 -7.33 -9.78 55.69
C PRO A 311 -7.11 -11.17 55.04
N SER A 312 -6.72 -11.22 53.76
CA SER A 312 -5.91 -12.28 53.09
C SER A 312 -5.88 -11.94 51.59
N ARG A 313 -4.73 -11.72 50.93
CA ARG A 313 -3.65 -12.66 50.55
C ARG A 313 -4.16 -13.81 49.68
N LEU A 314 -3.74 -13.85 48.42
CA LEU A 314 -3.38 -15.09 47.70
C LEU A 314 -2.58 -14.78 46.42
N ASP A 315 -1.49 -15.52 46.30
CA ASP A 315 -0.48 -15.56 45.25
C ASP A 315 -0.93 -16.32 44.00
N ALA A 316 -0.22 -16.05 42.90
CA ALA A 316 0.31 -16.93 41.85
C ALA A 316 -0.56 -18.04 41.22
N THR A 317 -0.55 -18.10 39.87
CA THR A 317 -0.24 -19.37 39.16
C THR A 317 0.28 -19.12 37.74
N GLU A 318 1.46 -19.68 37.43
CA GLU A 318 2.00 -19.99 36.10
C GLU A 318 1.15 -21.07 35.41
N ILE A 319 0.99 -21.02 34.08
CA ILE A 319 0.74 -22.22 33.27
C ILE A 319 1.56 -22.12 31.98
N SER A 320 2.19 -23.26 31.66
CA SER A 320 3.05 -23.61 30.53
C SER A 320 2.50 -23.36 29.13
#